data_AF-A0AAJ1XAP1-F1
#
_entry.id   AF-A0AAJ1XAP1-F1
#
_cell.length_a   1.000
_cell.length_b   1.000
_cell.length_c   1.000
_cell.angle_alpha   90.00
_cell.angle_beta   90.00
_cell.angle_gamma   90.00
#
_symmetry.space_group_name_H-M   'P 1'
#
loop_
_entity.id
_entity.type
_entity.pdbx_description
1 polymer ?
#
loop_
_entity_poly.entity_id
_entity_poly.type
_entity_poly.pdbx_seq_one_letter_code
_entity_poly.pdbx_strand_id
1 'polypeptide(L)'
;CDYRNYAVHIHLMLDSPRISNVKAQISLFGVKLLNVPIDEPWGAGIYINEISYYIEEIQTQYSLFDLRILLNSGDEILVTANNLYYTEESNLEDKS
;
A
#
# COMPACT_ATOMS: atom_id res chain seq x y z
N CYS A 1 3.86 0.44 13.68
CA CYS A 1 3.88 1.91 13.57
C CYS A 1 5.04 2.49 14.35
N ASP A 2 6.00 3.12 13.68
CA ASP A 2 6.89 4.06 14.36
C ASP A 2 6.21 5.44 14.34
N TYR A 3 5.52 5.76 15.43
CA TYR A 3 4.74 7.00 15.56
C TYR A 3 5.61 8.26 15.58
N ARG A 4 6.94 8.13 15.63
CA ARG A 4 7.87 9.26 15.58
C ARG A 4 8.06 9.81 14.17
N ASN A 5 7.82 8.99 13.14
CA ASN A 5 8.08 9.33 11.74
C ASN A 5 6.83 9.39 10.85
N TYR A 6 5.63 9.18 11.42
CA TYR A 6 4.36 9.17 10.68
C TYR A 6 4.46 8.36 9.38
N ALA A 7 5.06 7.18 9.47
CA ALA A 7 5.32 6.30 8.34
C ALA A 7 4.47 5.03 8.44
N VAL A 8 3.89 4.65 7.31
CA VAL A 8 3.13 3.39 7.15
C VAL A 8 3.82 2.58 6.06
N HIS A 9 4.14 1.33 6.37
CA HIS A 9 4.71 0.38 5.41
C HIS A 9 3.70 -0.74 5.21
N ILE A 10 3.30 -0.94 3.96
CA ILE A 10 2.42 -2.03 3.54
C ILE A 10 3.29 -3.00 2.75
N HIS A 11 3.52 -4.17 3.34
CA HIS A 11 4.28 -5.25 2.72
C HIS A 11 3.34 -6.13 1.91
N LEU A 12 3.69 -6.37 0.66
CA LEU A 12 2.88 -7.04 -0.33
C LEU A 12 3.64 -8.20 -0.95
N MET A 13 2.91 -9.20 -1.41
CA MET A 13 3.43 -10.24 -2.27
C MET A 13 2.70 -10.13 -3.61
N LEU A 14 3.44 -9.84 -4.67
CA LEU A 14 2.92 -9.84 -6.02
C LEU A 14 2.88 -11.29 -6.50
N ASP A 15 1.67 -11.76 -6.79
CA ASP A 15 1.44 -13.05 -7.40
C ASP A 15 0.54 -12.87 -8.64
N SER A 16 1.10 -13.16 -9.80
CA SER A 16 0.44 -13.07 -11.10
C SER A 16 0.96 -14.20 -12.01
N PRO A 17 0.24 -14.54 -13.09
CA PRO A 17 0.68 -15.60 -14.00
C PRO A 17 2.09 -15.40 -14.61
N ARG A 18 2.64 -14.17 -14.59
CA ARG A 18 3.95 -13.82 -15.14
C ARG A 18 5.00 -13.52 -14.08
N ILE A 19 4.59 -13.26 -12.85
CA ILE A 19 5.43 -12.81 -11.74
C ILE A 19 4.90 -13.52 -10.50
N SER A 20 5.62 -14.52 -9.99
CA SER A 20 5.25 -15.22 -8.78
C SER A 20 6.14 -14.82 -7.61
N ASN A 21 5.54 -14.55 -6.45
CA ASN A 21 6.22 -14.36 -5.17
C ASN A 21 7.24 -13.20 -5.14
N VAL A 22 6.99 -12.12 -5.88
CA VAL A 22 7.83 -10.92 -5.76
C VAL A 22 7.40 -10.13 -4.52
N LYS A 23 8.32 -9.92 -3.59
CA LYS A 23 8.06 -9.07 -2.43
C LYS A 23 8.05 -7.62 -2.88
N ALA A 24 7.01 -6.91 -2.50
CA ALA A 24 6.90 -5.48 -2.73
C ALA A 24 6.55 -4.75 -1.44
N GLN A 25 6.84 -3.46 -1.40
CA GLN A 25 6.54 -2.61 -0.27
C GLN A 25 6.07 -1.25 -0.75
N ILE A 26 4.94 -0.81 -0.22
CA ILE A 26 4.47 0.57 -0.31
C ILE A 26 4.86 1.27 0.98
N SER A 27 5.65 2.34 0.87
CA SER A 27 6.07 3.16 2.01
C SER A 27 5.45 4.54 1.89
N LEU A 28 4.60 4.87 2.85
CA LEU A 28 3.96 6.18 2.94
C LEU A 28 4.59 6.98 4.08
N PHE A 29 4.90 8.25 3.83
CA PHE A 29 5.52 9.16 4.80
C PHE A 29 4.68 10.42 4.99
N GLY A 30 4.70 10.95 6.21
CA GLY A 30 3.85 12.09 6.58
C GLY A 30 2.38 11.70 6.66
N VAL A 31 2.09 10.47 7.06
CA VAL A 31 0.73 9.94 7.15
C VAL A 31 -0.11 10.78 8.11
N LYS A 32 -1.25 11.26 7.61
CA LYS A 32 -2.25 12.06 8.33
C LYS A 32 -3.45 11.23 8.76
N LEU A 33 -3.81 10.24 7.94
CA LEU A 33 -4.91 9.31 8.19
C LEU A 33 -4.48 7.91 7.80
N LEU A 34 -4.82 6.95 8.66
CA LEU A 34 -4.76 5.53 8.37
C LEU A 34 -6.09 4.93 8.86
N ASN A 35 -6.90 4.45 7.93
CA ASN A 35 -8.11 3.70 8.21
C ASN A 35 -7.96 2.28 7.66
N VAL A 36 -7.99 1.30 8.56
CA VAL A 36 -7.92 -0.12 8.23
C VAL A 36 -9.13 -0.76 8.88
N PRO A 37 -10.25 -0.92 8.15
CA PRO A 37 -11.37 -1.70 8.65
C PRO A 37 -10.88 -3.15 8.82
N ILE A 38 -11.02 -3.70 10.03
CA ILE A 38 -10.69 -5.09 10.33
C ILE A 38 -11.99 -5.76 10.75
N ASP A 39 -12.75 -6.25 9.77
CA ASP A 39 -13.87 -7.15 10.02
C ASP A 39 -13.43 -8.59 9.66
N GLU A 40 -13.51 -9.52 10.62
CA GLU A 40 -13.11 -10.94 10.48
C GLU A 40 -14.21 -11.84 9.89
N PRO A 41 -13.90 -13.05 9.32
CA PRO A 41 -12.58 -13.67 9.25
C PRO A 41 -12.11 -13.93 7.81
N TRP A 42 -10.85 -13.59 7.58
CA TRP A 42 -10.13 -13.79 6.33
C TRP A 42 -9.77 -15.27 6.16
N GLY A 43 -10.62 -16.03 5.46
CA GLY A 43 -10.42 -17.44 5.17
C GLY A 43 -9.11 -17.75 4.43
N ALA A 44 -9.11 -17.77 3.10
CA ALA A 44 -7.95 -18.13 2.27
C ALA A 44 -6.82 -17.07 2.24
N GLY A 45 -6.83 -16.10 3.17
CA GLY A 45 -5.91 -14.97 3.23
C GLY A 45 -6.50 -13.64 2.74
N ILE A 46 -5.69 -12.59 2.84
CA ILE A 46 -5.97 -11.22 2.38
C ILE A 46 -5.19 -11.00 1.08
N TYR A 47 -5.87 -10.59 0.01
CA TYR A 47 -5.19 -10.14 -1.21
C TYR A 47 -5.79 -8.83 -1.71
N ILE A 48 -4.96 -8.10 -2.45
CA ILE A 48 -5.33 -6.82 -3.05
C ILE A 48 -6.05 -7.09 -4.36
N ASN A 49 -7.29 -6.58 -4.46
CA ASN A 49 -8.03 -6.54 -5.72
C ASN A 49 -7.66 -5.31 -6.54
N GLU A 50 -7.62 -4.14 -5.89
CA GLU A 50 -7.42 -2.86 -6.57
C GLU A 50 -6.60 -1.92 -5.70
N ILE A 51 -5.72 -1.14 -6.33
CA ILE A 51 -5.05 0.01 -5.74
C ILE A 51 -5.43 1.23 -6.56
N SER A 52 -6.00 2.23 -5.90
CA SER A 52 -6.31 3.52 -6.52
C SER A 52 -5.73 4.66 -5.67
N TYR A 53 -5.49 5.80 -6.31
CA TYR A 53 -5.00 6.97 -5.62
C TYR A 53 -5.68 8.25 -6.12
N TYR A 54 -5.84 9.20 -5.21
CA TYR A 54 -6.31 10.54 -5.50
C TYR A 54 -5.31 11.56 -4.97
N ILE A 55 -5.02 12.61 -5.75
CA ILE A 55 -4.14 13.69 -5.33
C ILE A 55 -5.01 14.92 -5.10
N GLU A 56 -5.00 15.42 -3.86
CA GLU A 56 -5.66 16.68 -3.52
C GLU A 56 -4.62 17.80 -3.54
N GLU A 57 -4.73 18.69 -4.53
CA GLU A 57 -3.95 19.93 -4.57
C GLU A 57 -4.57 20.94 -3.61
N ILE A 58 -4.08 20.97 -2.37
CA ILE A 58 -4.41 22.03 -1.44
C ILE A 58 -3.61 23.27 -1.88
N GLN A 59 -4.28 24.41 -2.02
CA GLN A 59 -3.74 25.70 -2.52
C GLN A 59 -2.52 26.26 -1.75
N THR A 60 -1.97 25.52 -0.80
CA THR A 60 -0.84 25.86 0.05
C THR A 60 0.22 24.76 0.01
N GLN A 61 1.06 24.70 -1.05
CA GLN A 61 2.37 23.99 -1.13
C GLN A 61 2.50 22.52 -0.65
N TYR A 62 1.44 21.89 -0.16
CA TYR A 62 1.42 20.54 0.38
C TYR A 62 0.37 19.76 -0.40
N SER A 63 0.84 18.97 -1.36
CA SER A 63 0.03 17.91 -1.95
C SER A 63 -0.15 16.80 -0.91
N LEU A 64 -1.42 16.46 -0.65
CA LEU A 64 -1.77 15.21 0.00
C LEU A 64 -2.23 14.24 -1.09
N PHE A 65 -1.97 12.97 -0.88
CA PHE A 65 -2.58 11.93 -1.68
C PHE A 65 -3.26 10.90 -0.77
N ASP A 66 -4.40 10.44 -1.24
CA ASP A 66 -5.16 9.35 -0.65
C ASP A 66 -4.84 8.08 -1.43
N LEU A 67 -4.24 7.10 -0.74
CA LEU A 67 -4.09 5.74 -1.24
C LEU A 67 -5.26 4.90 -0.74
N ARG A 68 -5.96 4.25 -1.67
CA ARG A 68 -7.03 3.29 -1.39
C ARG A 68 -6.62 1.92 -1.87
N ILE A 69 -6.78 0.92 -1.02
CA ILE A 69 -6.49 -0.48 -1.33
C ILE A 69 -7.75 -1.27 -1.04
N LEU A 70 -8.38 -1.78 -2.10
CA LEU A 70 -9.53 -2.67 -2.01
C LEU A 70 -9.03 -4.10 -1.82
N LEU A 71 -9.46 -4.71 -0.74
CA LEU A 71 -9.16 -6.09 -0.40
C LEU A 71 -10.23 -7.02 -0.96
N ASN A 72 -9.90 -8.31 -1.04
CA ASN A 72 -10.79 -9.33 -1.54
C ASN A 72 -12.07 -9.58 -0.71
N SER A 73 -12.08 -9.15 0.55
CA SER A 73 -13.29 -9.15 1.38
C SER A 73 -14.30 -8.08 0.96
N GLY A 74 -13.87 -7.07 0.19
CA GLY A 74 -14.62 -5.83 -0.04
C GLY A 74 -14.21 -4.68 0.88
N ASP A 75 -13.33 -4.93 1.86
CA ASP A 75 -12.81 -3.89 2.75
C ASP A 75 -11.84 -2.94 2.02
N GLU A 76 -11.87 -1.66 2.36
CA GLU A 76 -10.99 -0.63 1.80
C GLU A 76 -10.03 -0.10 2.88
N ILE A 77 -8.73 -0.32 2.67
CA ILE A 77 -7.70 0.39 3.42
C ILE A 77 -7.53 1.78 2.80
N LEU A 78 -7.64 2.82 3.62
CA LEU A 78 -7.41 4.20 3.22
C LEU A 78 -6.22 4.79 3.98
N VAL A 79 -5.27 5.38 3.25
CA VAL A 79 -4.11 6.08 3.81
C VAL A 79 -3.96 7.45 3.16
N THR A 80 -3.98 8.52 3.95
CA THR A 80 -3.68 9.88 3.48
C THR A 80 -2.27 10.27 3.89
N ALA A 81 -1.41 10.65 2.94
CA ALA A 81 -0.01 10.96 3.22
C ALA A 81 0.58 12.04 2.30
N ASN A 82 1.83 12.45 2.57
CA ASN A 82 2.55 13.44 1.78
C ASN A 82 3.44 12.81 0.70
N ASN A 83 4.09 11.68 1.00
CA ASN A 83 4.93 10.97 0.03
C ASN A 83 4.59 9.47 -0.03
N LEU A 84 4.72 8.89 -1.22
CA LEU A 84 4.62 7.45 -1.49
C LEU A 84 5.89 6.97 -2.20
N TYR A 85 6.43 5.85 -1.74
CA TYR A 85 7.49 5.12 -2.42
C TYR A 85 7.06 3.67 -2.59
N TYR A 86 7.33 3.14 -3.78
CA TYR A 86 7.10 1.76 -4.11
C TYR A 86 8.43 1.08 -4.40
N THR A 87 8.66 -0.08 -3.77
CA THR A 87 9.87 -0.88 -3.97
C THR A 87 9.49 -2.33 -4.19
N GLU A 88 10.03 -2.94 -5.23
CA GLU A 88 10.00 -4.38 -5.46
C GLU A 88 11.37 -4.96 -5.15
N GLU A 89 11.43 -6.07 -4.40
CA GLU A 89 12.61 -6.91 -4.38
C GLU A 89 12.60 -7.72 -5.66
N SER A 90 13.30 -7.23 -6.68
CA SER A 90 13.57 -8.03 -7.86
C SER A 90 14.36 -9.26 -7.44
N ASN A 91 13.75 -10.45 -7.57
CA ASN A 91 14.51 -11.68 -7.68
C ASN A 91 15.29 -11.59 -9.00
N LEU A 92 16.47 -10.98 -8.97
CA LEU A 92 17.52 -11.23 -9.93
C LEU A 92 17.96 -12.69 -9.74
N GLU A 93 17.12 -13.63 -10.18
CA GLU A 93 17.63 -14.90 -10.66
C GLU A 93 18.31 -14.57 -11.99
N ASP A 94 19.59 -14.18 -11.88
CA ASP A 94 20.56 -14.25 -12.96
C ASP A 94 20.41 -15.61 -13.64
N LYS A 95 19.78 -15.63 -14.81
CA LYS A 95 19.91 -16.73 -15.75
C LYS A 95 21.32 -16.64 -16.34
N SER A 96 22.29 -17.17 -15.60
CA SER A 96 23.59 -17.59 -16.11
C SER A 96 23.43 -18.72 -17.13
#